data_AF-U4UT37-F1
#
_entry.id   AF-U4UT37-F1
#
_cell.length_a   1.000
_cell.length_b   1.000
_cell.length_c   1.000
_cell.angle_alpha   90.00
_cell.angle_beta   90.00
_cell.angle_gamma   90.00
#
_symmetry.space_group_name_H-M   'P 1'
#
loop_
_entity.id
_entity.type
_entity.pdbx_description
1 polymer ?
#
loop_
_entity_poly.entity_id
_entity_poly.type
_entity_poly.pdbx_seq_one_letter_code
_entity_poly.pdbx_strand_id
1 'polypeptide(L)'
;RFTELGLPSQSGLNEELIELQKDLEKLESLVVFCHNDLLLGNVIFTKEENDVTFIDYEYAAFNYQPFDIANHFTEFVGLDLENMDYSADFPSEEFQKNWIRVYLAEFNERTAISEAEVEKVYRNVQKFVLVSHLFWGIWALIQAEHSSIEFDYLLFAKIRLDEYFARKKDLLKGKTQPEATAS
;
A
#
# COMPACT_ATOMS: atom_id res chain seq x y z
N ARG A 1 12.14 -23.54 4.85
CA ARG A 1 11.24 -22.57 4.17
C ARG A 1 11.52 -21.10 4.48
N PHE A 2 11.44 -20.59 5.71
CA PHE A 2 11.71 -19.17 6.00
C PHE A 2 13.08 -18.69 5.48
N THR A 3 14.15 -19.43 5.81
CA THR A 3 15.51 -19.13 5.34
C THR A 3 15.69 -19.35 3.83
N GLU A 4 15.01 -20.35 3.27
CA GLU A 4 15.05 -20.63 1.81
C GLU A 4 14.43 -19.49 1.01
N LEU A 5 13.37 -18.88 1.54
CA LEU A 5 12.73 -17.71 0.96
C LEU A 5 13.53 -16.43 1.21
N GLY A 6 14.62 -16.44 1.99
CA GLY A 6 15.42 -15.23 2.23
C GLY A 6 14.63 -14.09 2.90
N LEU A 7 13.64 -14.44 3.74
CA LEU A 7 12.84 -13.46 4.46
C LEU A 7 13.72 -12.66 5.46
N PRO A 8 13.48 -11.36 5.64
CA PRO A 8 14.27 -10.53 6.55
C PRO A 8 14.16 -10.99 8.01
N SER A 9 15.21 -10.75 8.80
CA SER A 9 15.14 -10.97 10.24
C SER A 9 14.18 -9.99 10.92
N GLN A 10 13.71 -10.33 12.12
CA GLN A 10 12.92 -9.42 12.95
C GLN A 10 13.64 -8.08 13.19
N SER A 11 14.96 -8.12 13.43
CA SER A 11 15.74 -6.89 13.61
C SER A 11 15.76 -6.05 12.34
N GLY A 12 15.89 -6.67 11.16
CA GLY A 12 15.82 -5.98 9.88
C GLY A 12 14.45 -5.33 9.67
N LEU A 13 13.35 -6.06 9.90
CA LEU A 13 12.00 -5.50 9.78
C LEU A 13 11.76 -4.31 10.75
N ASN A 14 12.30 -4.37 11.96
CA ASN A 14 12.23 -3.25 12.91
C ASN A 14 13.00 -2.01 12.42
N GLU A 15 14.18 -2.20 11.83
CA GLU A 15 14.96 -1.10 11.25
C GLU A 15 14.19 -0.44 10.08
N GLU A 16 13.61 -1.26 9.20
CA GLU A 16 12.77 -0.83 8.09
C GLU A 16 11.53 -0.04 8.54
N LEU A 17 10.85 -0.51 9.60
CA LEU A 17 9.71 0.18 10.21
C LEU A 17 10.10 1.56 10.74
N ILE A 18 11.21 1.64 11.50
CA ILE A 18 11.69 2.89 12.09
C ILE A 18 12.10 3.89 11.00
N GLU A 19 12.76 3.42 9.94
CA GLU A 19 13.14 4.28 8.81
C GLU A 19 11.92 4.83 8.09
N LEU A 20 10.96 3.97 7.74
CA LEU A 20 9.73 4.36 7.06
C LEU A 20 8.93 5.35 7.91
N GLN A 21 8.76 5.09 9.21
CA GLN A 21 8.07 6.00 10.13
C GLN A 21 8.68 7.41 10.10
N LYS A 22 10.01 7.54 10.20
CA LYS A 22 10.70 8.84 10.16
C LYS A 22 10.43 9.63 8.89
N ASP A 23 10.24 8.96 7.77
CA ASP A 23 9.94 9.61 6.50
C ASP A 23 8.47 9.96 6.33
N LEU A 24 7.57 9.19 6.93
CA LEU A 24 6.13 9.45 6.92
C LEU A 24 5.73 10.56 7.90
N GLU A 25 6.42 10.70 9.04
CA GLU A 25 6.17 11.78 10.02
C GLU A 25 6.36 13.19 9.42
N LYS A 26 7.08 13.30 8.30
CA LYS A 26 7.29 14.55 7.57
C LYS A 26 6.15 14.86 6.60
N LEU A 27 5.23 13.92 6.37
CA LEU A 27 4.14 14.08 5.43
C LEU A 27 2.94 14.73 6.13
N GLU A 28 2.45 15.80 5.52
CA GLU A 28 1.14 16.33 5.86
C GLU A 28 0.07 15.42 5.22
N SER A 29 -0.43 14.46 5.98
CA SER A 29 -1.51 13.56 5.58
C SER A 29 -2.70 13.70 6.51
N LEU A 30 -3.91 13.69 5.94
CA LEU A 30 -5.15 13.74 6.70
C LEU A 30 -5.38 12.42 7.44
N VAL A 31 -5.84 12.50 8.68
CA VAL A 31 -6.36 11.36 9.43
C VAL A 31 -7.88 11.30 9.23
N VAL A 32 -8.38 10.18 8.74
CA VAL A 32 -9.80 9.93 8.45
C VAL A 32 -10.19 8.55 8.97
N PHE A 33 -11.49 8.24 8.98
CA PHE A 33 -11.93 6.87 9.21
C PHE A 33 -11.64 6.04 7.96
N CYS A 34 -10.78 5.02 8.10
CA CYS A 34 -10.34 4.16 7.02
C CYS A 34 -10.86 2.73 7.25
N HIS A 35 -11.08 2.01 6.17
CA HIS A 35 -11.38 0.58 6.21
C HIS A 35 -10.12 -0.24 6.52
N ASN A 36 -8.96 0.20 6.02
CA ASN A 36 -7.63 -0.41 6.16
C ASN A 36 -7.43 -1.76 5.46
N ASP A 37 -8.48 -2.32 4.83
CA ASP A 37 -8.45 -3.63 4.17
C ASP A 37 -9.37 -3.68 2.93
N LEU A 38 -9.26 -2.68 2.05
CA LEU A 38 -10.05 -2.60 0.81
C LEU A 38 -9.53 -3.52 -0.31
N LEU A 39 -9.41 -4.81 -0.02
CA LEU A 39 -9.22 -5.84 -1.02
C LEU A 39 -10.49 -6.04 -1.86
N LEU A 40 -10.36 -6.56 -3.08
CA LEU A 40 -11.48 -6.64 -4.04
C LEU A 40 -12.66 -7.47 -3.53
N GLY A 41 -12.41 -8.47 -2.69
CA GLY A 41 -13.45 -9.27 -2.02
C GLY A 41 -14.33 -8.49 -1.04
N ASN A 42 -13.86 -7.34 -0.55
CA ASN A 42 -14.59 -6.47 0.38
C ASN A 42 -15.38 -5.37 -0.33
N VAL A 43 -15.34 -5.33 -1.68
CA VAL A 43 -16.07 -4.38 -2.52
C VAL A 43 -17.20 -5.09 -3.26
N ILE A 44 -18.42 -4.91 -2.78
CA ILE A 44 -19.60 -5.63 -3.29
C ILE A 44 -20.38 -4.73 -4.24
N PHE A 45 -20.47 -5.14 -5.50
CA PHE A 45 -21.34 -4.50 -6.49
C PHE A 45 -22.70 -5.22 -6.55
N THR A 46 -23.75 -4.53 -6.12
CA THR A 46 -25.13 -5.02 -6.23
C THR A 46 -25.74 -4.51 -7.54
N LYS A 47 -25.80 -5.39 -8.54
CA LYS A 47 -26.21 -5.04 -9.91
C LYS A 47 -27.64 -4.49 -10.00
N GLU A 48 -28.56 -5.03 -9.21
CA GLU A 48 -29.97 -4.64 -9.20
C GLU A 48 -30.15 -3.19 -8.73
N GLU A 49 -29.27 -2.74 -7.83
CA GLU A 49 -29.30 -1.41 -7.21
C GLU A 49 -28.32 -0.45 -7.92
N ASN A 50 -27.44 -0.98 -8.79
CA ASN A 50 -26.32 -0.27 -9.40
C ASN A 50 -25.49 0.47 -8.34
N ASP A 51 -25.21 -0.22 -7.24
CA ASP A 51 -24.57 0.34 -6.05
C ASP A 51 -23.36 -0.50 -5.62
N VAL A 52 -22.42 0.17 -4.95
CA VAL A 52 -21.20 -0.44 -4.41
C VAL A 52 -21.19 -0.26 -2.90
N THR A 53 -21.10 -1.36 -2.17
CA THR A 53 -21.02 -1.38 -0.71
C THR A 53 -19.72 -2.03 -0.26
N PHE A 54 -19.13 -1.52 0.83
CA PHE A 54 -17.98 -2.15 1.49
C PHE A 54 -18.43 -3.00 2.67
N ILE A 55 -17.72 -4.11 2.91
CA ILE A 55 -17.99 -5.05 4.00
C ILE A 55 -16.69 -5.40 4.73
N ASP A 56 -16.81 -6.04 5.89
CA ASP A 56 -15.68 -6.57 6.67
C ASP A 56 -14.73 -5.51 7.25
N TYR A 57 -15.27 -4.69 8.15
CA TYR A 57 -14.57 -3.58 8.81
C TYR A 57 -13.68 -4.03 9.99
N GLU A 58 -13.13 -5.25 9.99
CA GLU A 58 -12.36 -5.76 11.13
C GLU A 58 -11.07 -4.98 11.42
N TYR A 59 -10.44 -4.43 10.38
CA TYR A 59 -9.27 -3.55 10.48
C TYR A 59 -9.62 -2.06 10.54
N ALA A 60 -10.91 -1.71 10.51
CA ALA A 60 -11.32 -0.33 10.36
C ALA A 60 -10.94 0.52 11.58
N ALA A 61 -10.31 1.66 11.32
CA ALA A 61 -9.82 2.56 12.34
C ALA A 61 -9.55 3.95 11.76
N PHE A 62 -9.36 4.94 12.64
CA PHE A 62 -8.78 6.19 12.22
C PHE A 62 -7.34 5.97 11.77
N ASN A 63 -7.04 6.34 10.53
CA ASN A 63 -5.72 6.18 9.93
C ASN A 63 -5.48 7.29 8.89
N TYR A 64 -4.29 7.33 8.33
CA TYR A 64 -3.96 8.26 7.26
C TYR A 64 -4.75 7.93 5.99
N GLN A 65 -5.46 8.92 5.44
CA GLN A 65 -6.15 8.84 4.15
C GLN A 65 -5.33 8.16 3.03
N PRO A 66 -4.05 8.53 2.79
CA PRO A 66 -3.25 7.87 1.76
C PRO A 66 -2.98 6.39 2.02
N PHE A 67 -3.09 5.87 3.25
CA PHE A 67 -2.93 4.44 3.53
C PHE A 67 -4.06 3.63 2.89
N ASP A 68 -5.32 4.01 3.11
CA ASP A 68 -6.46 3.22 2.63
C ASP A 68 -6.50 3.18 1.09
N ILE A 69 -6.15 4.31 0.46
CA ILE A 69 -6.02 4.42 -0.99
C ILE A 69 -4.85 3.57 -1.51
N ALA A 70 -3.67 3.67 -0.87
CA ALA A 70 -2.51 2.89 -1.25
C ALA A 70 -2.76 1.39 -1.10
N ASN A 71 -3.39 0.99 0.00
CA ASN A 71 -3.76 -0.39 0.27
C ASN A 71 -4.70 -0.91 -0.82
N HIS A 72 -5.76 -0.17 -1.14
CA HIS A 72 -6.67 -0.55 -2.22
C HIS A 72 -5.93 -0.79 -3.54
N PHE A 73 -5.01 0.09 -3.93
CA PHE A 73 -4.20 -0.10 -5.15
C PHE A 73 -3.27 -1.32 -5.08
N THR A 74 -2.71 -1.64 -3.92
CA THR A 74 -1.88 -2.85 -3.78
C THR A 74 -2.68 -4.14 -3.94
N GLU A 75 -4.00 -4.12 -3.73
CA GLU A 75 -4.87 -5.30 -3.86
C GLU A 75 -5.34 -5.55 -5.30
N PHE A 76 -5.02 -4.67 -6.26
CA PHE A 76 -5.38 -4.86 -7.69
C PHE A 76 -4.73 -6.11 -8.31
N VAL A 77 -3.61 -6.55 -7.75
CA VAL A 77 -2.90 -7.76 -8.21
C VAL A 77 -3.59 -9.06 -7.77
N GLY A 78 -4.60 -8.99 -6.89
CA GLY A 78 -5.35 -10.14 -6.39
C GLY A 78 -4.58 -11.00 -5.39
N LEU A 79 -5.06 -12.24 -5.17
CA LEU A 79 -4.52 -13.20 -4.18
C LEU A 79 -4.03 -14.50 -4.83
N ASP A 80 -4.01 -14.59 -6.15
CA ASP A 80 -3.42 -15.72 -6.87
C ASP A 80 -1.89 -15.60 -6.85
N LEU A 81 -1.26 -16.20 -5.82
CA LEU A 81 0.16 -16.04 -5.54
C LEU A 81 1.08 -16.55 -6.66
N GLU A 82 0.61 -17.47 -7.50
CA GLU A 82 1.39 -18.02 -8.62
C GLU A 82 1.43 -17.06 -9.81
N ASN A 83 0.37 -16.27 -10.00
CA ASN A 83 0.19 -15.35 -11.13
C ASN A 83 0.27 -13.87 -10.74
N MET A 84 0.55 -13.56 -9.48
CA MET A 84 0.64 -12.20 -8.97
C MET A 84 1.81 -11.43 -9.62
N ASP A 85 1.48 -10.37 -10.37
CA ASP A 85 2.47 -9.52 -11.05
C ASP A 85 2.22 -8.03 -10.80
N TYR A 86 2.92 -7.47 -9.80
CA TYR A 86 2.86 -6.05 -9.48
C TYR A 86 3.43 -5.14 -10.59
N SER A 87 4.17 -5.66 -11.56
CA SER A 87 4.65 -4.89 -12.69
C SER A 87 3.59 -4.73 -13.79
N ALA A 88 2.70 -5.73 -13.92
CA ALA A 88 1.64 -5.74 -14.91
C ALA A 88 0.31 -5.20 -14.37
N ASP A 89 -0.05 -5.58 -13.14
CA ASP A 89 -1.42 -5.41 -12.63
C ASP A 89 -1.56 -4.26 -11.61
N PHE A 90 -0.45 -3.73 -11.09
CA PHE A 90 -0.52 -2.52 -10.25
C PHE A 90 -0.96 -1.31 -11.08
N PRO A 91 -1.93 -0.50 -10.62
CA PRO A 91 -2.51 0.56 -11.42
C PRO A 91 -1.47 1.60 -11.85
N SER A 92 -1.53 2.03 -13.11
CA SER A 92 -0.63 3.05 -13.65
C SER A 92 -0.77 4.39 -12.93
N GLU A 93 0.25 5.25 -13.02
CA GLU A 93 0.19 6.61 -12.46
C GLU A 93 -1.03 7.39 -12.98
N GLU A 94 -1.34 7.26 -14.27
CA GLU A 94 -2.51 7.90 -14.88
C GLU A 94 -3.81 7.42 -14.23
N PHE A 95 -3.97 6.11 -14.05
CA PHE A 95 -5.13 5.54 -13.38
C PHE A 95 -5.24 6.03 -11.94
N GLN A 96 -4.15 5.96 -11.18
CA GLN A 96 -4.13 6.39 -9.78
C GLN A 96 -4.50 7.87 -9.64
N LYS A 97 -3.93 8.74 -10.47
CA LYS A 97 -4.25 10.18 -10.45
C LYS A 97 -5.71 10.45 -10.82
N ASN A 98 -6.26 9.72 -11.80
CA ASN A 98 -7.67 9.83 -12.17
C ASN A 98 -8.59 9.35 -11.04
N TRP A 99 -8.27 8.23 -10.40
CA TRP A 99 -8.99 7.71 -9.24
C TRP A 99 -8.96 8.71 -8.07
N ILE A 100 -7.77 9.23 -7.74
CA ILE A 100 -7.58 10.23 -6.67
C ILE A 100 -8.39 11.49 -6.96
N ARG A 101 -8.46 11.94 -8.22
CA ARG A 101 -9.26 13.11 -8.60
C ARG A 101 -10.74 12.90 -8.32
N VAL A 102 -11.29 11.74 -8.66
CA VAL A 102 -12.69 11.38 -8.36
C VAL A 102 -12.90 11.31 -6.85
N TYR A 103 -12.01 10.61 -6.13
CA TYR A 103 -12.06 10.53 -4.67
C TYR A 103 -12.06 11.90 -4.01
N LEU A 104 -11.16 12.81 -4.43
CA LEU A 104 -11.10 14.17 -3.87
C LEU A 104 -12.33 15.01 -4.21
N ALA A 105 -12.94 14.79 -5.37
CA ALA A 105 -14.17 15.48 -5.76
C ALA A 105 -15.33 15.08 -4.84
N GLU A 106 -15.52 13.78 -4.64
CA GLU A 106 -16.57 13.24 -3.76
C GLU A 106 -16.30 13.57 -2.29
N PHE A 107 -15.08 13.34 -1.81
CA PHE A 107 -14.71 13.56 -0.40
C PHE A 107 -14.83 15.02 0.04
N ASN A 108 -14.56 15.97 -0.87
CA ASN A 108 -14.66 17.41 -0.57
C ASN A 108 -15.98 18.01 -1.06
N GLU A 109 -16.90 17.22 -1.60
CA GLU A 109 -18.18 17.67 -2.17
C GLU A 109 -18.03 18.81 -3.19
N ARG A 110 -17.02 18.72 -4.08
CA ARG A 110 -16.77 19.72 -5.12
C ARG A 110 -16.29 19.11 -6.43
N THR A 111 -16.53 19.80 -7.54
CA THR A 111 -16.17 19.31 -8.88
C THR A 111 -14.79 19.74 -9.36
N ALA A 112 -14.29 20.89 -8.90
CA ALA A 112 -13.01 21.44 -9.34
C ALA A 112 -11.87 20.99 -8.41
N ILE A 113 -11.09 19.99 -8.82
CA ILE A 113 -9.87 19.54 -8.14
C ILE A 113 -8.66 19.96 -8.96
N SER A 114 -7.70 20.64 -8.34
CA SER A 114 -6.48 21.07 -9.04
C SER A 114 -5.47 19.94 -9.16
N GLU A 115 -4.63 19.98 -10.20
CA GLU A 115 -3.53 19.02 -10.38
C GLU A 115 -2.56 19.00 -9.20
N ALA A 116 -2.35 20.15 -8.54
CA ALA A 116 -1.48 20.24 -7.37
C ALA A 116 -2.03 19.44 -6.18
N GLU A 117 -3.35 19.37 -6.01
CA GLU A 117 -4.00 18.60 -4.94
C GLU A 117 -3.91 17.10 -5.23
N VAL A 118 -4.19 16.69 -6.47
CA VAL A 118 -4.03 15.31 -6.92
C VAL A 118 -2.58 14.85 -6.74
N GLU A 119 -1.62 15.67 -7.17
CA GLU A 119 -0.19 15.36 -7.05
C GLU A 119 0.27 15.26 -5.59
N LYS A 120 -0.23 16.12 -4.68
CA LYS A 120 0.07 16.03 -3.25
C LYS A 120 -0.39 14.69 -2.68
N VAL A 121 -1.64 14.30 -2.93
CA VAL A 121 -2.19 13.03 -2.43
C VAL A 121 -1.48 11.84 -3.08
N TYR A 122 -1.26 11.88 -4.39
CA TYR A 122 -0.55 10.83 -5.13
C TYR A 122 0.84 10.55 -4.54
N ARG A 123 1.64 11.58 -4.26
CA ARG A 123 2.97 11.42 -3.64
C ARG A 123 2.90 10.78 -2.26
N ASN A 124 1.91 11.14 -1.46
CA ASN A 124 1.70 10.52 -0.17
C ASN A 124 1.28 9.05 -0.36
N VAL A 125 0.30 8.77 -1.22
CA VAL A 125 -0.13 7.40 -1.56
C VAL A 125 1.05 6.52 -1.96
N GLN A 126 1.96 7.00 -2.83
CA GLN A 126 3.15 6.21 -3.19
C GLN A 126 4.00 5.81 -1.98
N LYS A 127 4.21 6.71 -1.01
CA LYS A 127 4.93 6.36 0.22
C LYS A 127 4.16 5.38 1.10
N PHE A 128 2.83 5.47 1.12
CA PHE A 128 1.98 4.55 1.86
C PHE A 128 1.82 3.17 1.18
N VAL A 129 2.15 3.02 -0.10
CA VAL A 129 2.30 1.69 -0.75
C VAL A 129 3.37 0.87 -0.03
N LEU A 130 4.47 1.51 0.39
CA LEU A 130 5.49 0.86 1.22
C LEU A 130 4.93 0.39 2.56
N VAL A 131 4.06 1.20 3.19
CA VAL A 131 3.41 0.84 4.45
C VAL A 131 2.50 -0.37 4.27
N SER A 132 1.68 -0.39 3.22
CA SER A 132 0.81 -1.53 2.89
C SER A 132 1.62 -2.82 2.75
N HIS A 133 2.68 -2.80 1.94
CA HIS A 133 3.52 -3.97 1.74
C HIS A 133 4.20 -4.45 3.02
N LEU A 134 4.75 -3.54 3.82
CA LEU A 134 5.39 -3.88 5.07
C LEU A 134 4.38 -4.43 6.09
N PHE A 135 3.21 -3.80 6.21
CA PHE A 135 2.14 -4.20 7.11
C PHE A 135 1.64 -5.61 6.79
N TRP A 136 1.19 -5.85 5.56
CA TRP A 136 0.66 -7.15 5.16
C TRP A 136 1.74 -8.24 5.06
N GLY A 137 2.98 -7.86 4.75
CA GLY A 137 4.12 -8.76 4.84
C GLY A 137 4.36 -9.26 6.25
N ILE A 138 4.41 -8.36 7.24
CA ILE A 138 4.58 -8.72 8.66
C ILE A 138 3.36 -9.49 9.19
N TRP A 139 2.15 -9.05 8.85
CA TRP A 139 0.91 -9.76 9.19
C TRP A 139 0.96 -11.21 8.70
N ALA A 140 1.39 -11.43 7.46
CA ALA A 140 1.47 -12.76 6.89
C ALA A 140 2.52 -13.63 7.59
N LEU A 141 3.65 -13.07 8.01
CA LEU A 141 4.64 -13.81 8.83
C LEU A 141 4.05 -14.29 10.16
N ILE A 142 3.21 -13.48 10.80
CA ILE A 142 2.52 -13.86 12.04
C ILE A 142 1.47 -14.94 11.76
N GLN A 143 0.69 -14.78 10.69
CA GLN A 143 -0.34 -15.74 10.29
C GLN A 143 0.24 -17.09 9.87
N ALA A 144 1.45 -17.14 9.33
CA ALA A 144 2.13 -18.39 9.00
C ALA A 144 2.33 -19.32 10.22
N GLU A 145 2.37 -18.77 11.43
CA GLU A 145 2.49 -19.54 12.68
C GLU A 145 1.13 -19.82 13.33
N HIS A 146 0.16 -18.90 13.19
CA HIS A 146 -1.07 -18.92 13.99
C HIS A 146 -2.35 -19.27 13.24
N SER A 147 -2.39 -19.09 11.91
CA SER A 147 -3.60 -19.30 11.12
C SER A 147 -3.88 -20.78 10.89
N SER A 148 -5.16 -21.15 10.95
CA SER A 148 -5.64 -22.47 10.53
C SER A 148 -6.12 -22.52 9.08
N ILE A 149 -6.07 -21.40 8.36
CA ILE A 149 -6.51 -21.29 6.96
C ILE A 149 -5.42 -21.87 6.05
N GLU A 150 -5.82 -22.67 5.07
CA GLU A 150 -4.93 -23.22 4.05
C GLU A 150 -4.58 -22.16 3.01
N PHE A 151 -3.60 -21.32 3.34
CA PHE A 151 -3.06 -20.27 2.48
C PHE A 151 -1.54 -20.19 2.67
N ASP A 152 -0.80 -19.89 1.59
CA ASP A 152 0.65 -19.82 1.65
C ASP A 152 1.15 -18.48 2.18
N TYR A 153 0.97 -18.29 3.49
CA TYR A 153 1.34 -17.06 4.19
C TYR A 153 2.82 -16.69 4.04
N LEU A 154 3.72 -17.67 3.97
CA LEU A 154 5.15 -17.40 3.82
C LEU A 154 5.49 -16.90 2.41
N LEU A 155 4.87 -17.47 1.37
CA LEU A 155 5.04 -16.98 0.00
C LEU A 155 4.42 -15.58 -0.14
N PHE A 156 3.22 -15.36 0.39
CA PHE A 156 2.59 -14.04 0.37
C PHE A 156 3.44 -13.00 1.10
N ALA A 157 3.97 -13.33 2.29
CA ALA A 157 4.89 -12.46 3.02
C ALA A 157 6.13 -12.11 2.18
N LYS A 158 6.71 -13.11 1.49
CA LYS A 158 7.86 -12.90 0.61
C LYS A 158 7.54 -11.93 -0.52
N ILE A 159 6.42 -12.11 -1.21
CA ILE A 159 6.01 -11.24 -2.32
C ILE A 159 5.81 -9.80 -1.83
N ARG A 160 5.07 -9.61 -0.73
CA ARG A 160 4.83 -8.26 -0.18
C ARG A 160 6.13 -7.59 0.26
N LEU A 161 7.01 -8.30 0.96
CA LEU A 161 8.28 -7.73 1.42
C LEU A 161 9.25 -7.46 0.27
N ASP A 162 9.29 -8.29 -0.77
CA ASP A 162 10.08 -8.00 -1.98
C ASP A 162 9.62 -6.71 -2.66
N GLU A 163 8.31 -6.52 -2.82
CA GLU A 163 7.75 -5.30 -3.39
C GLU A 163 8.09 -4.07 -2.54
N TYR A 164 8.03 -4.21 -1.21
CA TYR A 164 8.51 -3.17 -0.30
C TYR A 164 9.95 -2.78 -0.60
N PHE A 165 10.89 -3.74 -0.63
CA PHE A 165 12.31 -3.44 -0.86
C PHE A 165 12.60 -2.95 -2.29
N ALA A 166 11.88 -3.46 -3.28
CA ALA A 166 12.00 -3.03 -4.67
C ALA A 166 11.60 -1.56 -4.82
N ARG A 167 10.42 -1.20 -4.29
CA ARG A 167 9.86 0.16 -4.40
C ARG A 167 10.54 1.16 -3.46
N LYS A 168 11.01 0.73 -2.28
CA LYS A 168 11.72 1.59 -1.32
C LYS A 168 12.87 2.32 -1.98
N LYS A 169 13.63 1.63 -2.84
CA LYS A 169 14.79 2.20 -3.56
C LYS A 169 14.42 3.41 -4.39
N ASP A 170 13.24 3.45 -4.99
CA ASP A 170 12.84 4.55 -5.87
C ASP A 170 12.05 5.62 -5.14
N LEU A 171 11.24 5.22 -4.16
CA LEU A 171 10.35 6.12 -3.43
C LEU A 171 11.02 6.88 -2.27
N LEU A 172 12.13 6.35 -1.74
CA LEU A 172 12.92 7.01 -0.69
C LEU A 172 14.24 7.61 -1.21
N LYS A 173 14.49 7.62 -2.54
CA LYS A 173 15.65 8.29 -3.15
C LYS A 173 15.58 9.80 -2.92
N GLY A 174 16.23 10.24 -1.84
CA GLY A 174 16.47 11.64 -1.48
C GLY A 174 17.77 11.87 -0.71
N LYS A 175 18.70 10.90 -0.70
CA LYS A 175 19.99 10.99 0.01
C LYS A 175 21.21 10.50 -0.80
N THR A 176 21.31 10.84 -2.07
CA THR A 176 22.61 10.81 -2.76
C THR A 176 23.04 12.24 -3.03
N GLN A 177 24.03 12.71 -2.24
CA GLN A 177 24.78 13.95 -2.48
C GLN A 177 25.34 13.96 -3.91
N PRO A 178 25.51 15.15 -4.53
CA PRO A 178 26.13 15.26 -5.84
C PRO A 178 27.57 14.71 -5.79
N GLU A 179 27.92 13.91 -6.79
CA GLU A 179 29.26 13.39 -7.02
C GLU A 179 30.27 14.53 -6.90
N ALA A 180 31.28 14.31 -6.06
CA ALA A 180 32.46 15.16 -6.04
C ALA A 180 33.07 15.15 -7.43
N THR A 181 33.02 16.29 -8.12
CA THR A 181 33.82 16.55 -9.31
C THR A 181 35.28 16.34 -8.93
N ALA A 182 35.87 15.26 -9.45
CA ALA A 182 37.30 15.03 -9.41
C ALA A 182 38.01 16.10 -10.24
N SER A 183 39.19 16.46 -9.74
CA SER A 183 40.05 17.58 -10.11
C SER A 183 40.55 17.59 -11.56
#